data_AF-A0A1X0SB05-F1
#
_entry.id   AF-A0A1X0SB05-F1
#
_cell.length_a   1.000
_cell.length_b   1.000
_cell.length_c   1.000
_cell.angle_alpha   90.00
_cell.angle_beta   90.00
_cell.angle_gamma   90.00
#
_symmetry.space_group_name_H-M   'P 1'
#
loop_
_entity.id
_entity.type
_entity.pdbx_description
1 polymer ?
#
loop_
_entity_poly.entity_id
_entity_poly.type
_entity_poly.pdbx_seq_one_letter_code
_entity_poly.pdbx_strand_id
1 'polypeptide(L)'
;MGGLPLRLRESIEKELKQFKSHGITPIFVFPGLSILRKDKPFSKEDTRPSHRAAGWEFYEKGKTDLAMSNWASSGGIHPADLLNCVFHILHENNVEFIRAPYSAWAQLAYMYTHPKQLVNAVYGGSELLMWDIDKMITSIDFEVKDKN
;
A
#
# COMPACT_ATOMS: atom_id res chain seq x y z
N MET A 1 -19.75 8.31 -0.46
CA MET A 1 -18.35 8.71 -0.23
C MET A 1 -17.43 7.69 -0.90
N GLY A 2 -16.97 7.96 -2.11
CA GLY A 2 -16.09 7.07 -2.87
C GLY A 2 -15.18 7.93 -3.73
N GLY A 3 -13.89 7.66 -3.72
CA GLY A 3 -12.87 8.51 -4.35
C GLY A 3 -11.54 8.38 -3.62
N LEU A 4 -10.46 8.77 -4.30
CA LEU A 4 -9.12 8.77 -3.73
C LEU A 4 -9.09 9.66 -2.47
N PRO A 5 -8.31 9.31 -1.43
CA PRO A 5 -8.23 10.14 -0.24
C PRO A 5 -7.61 11.47 -0.63
N LEU A 6 -8.28 12.58 -0.28
CA LEU A 6 -7.87 13.92 -0.70
C LEU A 6 -6.43 14.26 -0.27
N ARG A 7 -5.98 13.72 0.86
CA ARG A 7 -4.65 13.94 1.44
C ARG A 7 -3.61 12.87 1.08
N LEU A 8 -3.93 11.92 0.21
CA LEU A 8 -3.01 10.83 -0.13
C LEU A 8 -1.69 11.36 -0.68
N ARG A 9 -1.77 12.29 -1.64
CA ARG A 9 -0.61 12.92 -2.26
C ARG A 9 0.25 13.65 -1.24
N GLU A 10 -0.36 14.55 -0.47
CA GLU A 10 0.33 15.33 0.56
C GLU A 10 1.06 14.43 1.58
N SER A 11 0.42 13.33 1.99
CA SER A 11 1.03 12.36 2.92
C SER A 11 2.24 11.66 2.32
N ILE A 12 2.13 11.18 1.08
CA ILE A 12 3.24 10.51 0.38
C ILE A 12 4.39 11.49 0.18
N GLU A 13 4.13 12.69 -0.35
CA GLU A 13 5.16 13.70 -0.58
C GLU A 13 5.85 14.15 0.71
N LYS A 14 5.12 14.25 1.83
CA LYS A 14 5.69 14.51 3.16
C LYS A 14 6.69 13.41 3.53
N GLU A 15 6.32 12.13 3.39
CA GLU A 15 7.20 11.00 3.73
C GLU A 15 8.42 10.92 2.80
N LEU A 16 8.24 11.09 1.49
CA LEU A 16 9.36 11.11 0.53
C LEU A 16 10.38 12.20 0.85
N LYS A 17 9.90 13.38 1.29
CA LYS A 17 10.77 14.46 1.76
C LYS A 17 11.58 14.04 3.00
N GLN A 18 10.99 13.27 3.91
CA GLN A 18 11.70 12.75 5.09
C GLN A 18 12.84 11.81 4.68
N PHE A 19 12.58 10.83 3.80
CA PHE A 19 13.63 9.96 3.26
C PHE A 19 14.77 10.77 2.63
N LYS A 20 14.45 11.75 1.79
CA LYS A 20 15.45 12.61 1.14
C LYS A 20 16.26 13.43 2.14
N SER A 21 15.63 13.99 3.17
CA SER A 21 16.32 14.78 4.20
C SER A 21 17.31 13.97 5.04
N HIS A 22 17.05 12.66 5.18
CA HIS A 22 17.95 11.72 5.87
C HIS A 22 18.96 11.05 4.94
N GLY A 23 19.03 11.46 3.65
CA GLY A 23 19.95 10.87 2.68
C GLY A 23 19.62 9.42 2.31
N ILE A 24 18.37 9.00 2.48
CA ILE A 24 17.90 7.65 2.15
C ILE A 24 17.30 7.67 0.75
N THR A 25 17.72 6.73 -0.10
CA THR A 25 17.16 6.50 -1.43
C THR A 25 16.20 5.29 -1.37
N PRO A 26 14.88 5.50 -1.21
CA PRO A 26 13.94 4.40 -1.15
C PRO A 26 13.68 3.81 -2.54
N ILE A 27 13.53 2.49 -2.61
CA ILE A 27 12.99 1.79 -3.78
C ILE A 27 11.76 1.02 -3.33
N PHE A 28 10.60 1.32 -3.94
CA PHE A 28 9.34 0.68 -3.57
C PHE A 28 9.08 -0.57 -4.42
N VAL A 29 8.80 -1.70 -3.76
CA VAL A 29 8.47 -2.96 -4.43
C VAL A 29 7.01 -3.32 -4.21
N PHE A 30 6.24 -3.33 -5.28
CA PHE A 30 4.81 -3.66 -5.25
C PHE A 30 4.58 -5.12 -5.62
N PRO A 31 3.58 -5.80 -5.01
CA PRO A 31 3.25 -7.18 -5.36
C PRO A 31 2.74 -7.28 -6.80
N GLY A 32 3.08 -8.40 -7.44
CA GLY A 32 2.66 -8.76 -8.79
C GLY A 32 1.52 -9.76 -8.81
N LEU A 33 1.67 -10.78 -9.66
CA LEU A 33 0.68 -11.82 -9.84
C LEU A 33 0.60 -12.71 -8.60
N SER A 34 -0.62 -13.09 -8.20
CA SER A 34 -0.80 -14.11 -7.17
C SER A 34 -0.57 -15.50 -7.74
N ILE A 35 0.42 -16.23 -7.21
CA ILE A 35 0.67 -17.64 -7.55
C ILE A 35 -0.46 -18.52 -7.01
N LEU A 36 -0.97 -18.19 -5.82
CA LEU A 36 -2.09 -18.86 -5.19
C LEU A 36 -3.40 -18.27 -5.76
N ARG A 37 -3.82 -18.74 -6.95
CA ARG A 37 -5.18 -18.48 -7.43
C ARG A 37 -6.17 -19.27 -6.55
N LYS A 38 -6.56 -18.72 -5.40
CA LYS A 38 -7.63 -19.29 -4.59
C LYS A 38 -9.01 -19.12 -5.23
N ASP A 39 -9.17 -18.09 -6.06
CA ASP A 39 -10.45 -17.76 -6.67
C ASP A 39 -10.33 -17.74 -8.20
N LYS A 40 -11.32 -18.32 -8.89
CA LYS A 40 -11.44 -18.17 -10.35
C LYS A 40 -11.76 -16.68 -10.63
N PRO A 41 -11.25 -16.09 -11.72
CA PRO A 41 -11.70 -14.76 -12.14
C PRO A 41 -13.23 -14.72 -12.16
N PHE A 42 -13.84 -13.69 -11.58
CA PHE A 42 -15.31 -13.53 -11.48
C PHE A 42 -16.04 -14.57 -10.61
N SER A 43 -15.33 -15.35 -9.75
CA SER A 43 -15.98 -16.33 -8.86
C SER A 43 -16.61 -15.75 -7.61
N LYS A 44 -16.19 -14.54 -7.21
CA LYS A 44 -16.79 -13.81 -6.08
C LYS A 44 -17.52 -12.60 -6.65
N GLU A 45 -18.81 -12.55 -6.39
CA GLU A 45 -19.62 -11.37 -6.66
C GLU A 45 -19.05 -10.19 -5.89
N ASP A 46 -18.89 -9.06 -6.57
CA ASP A 46 -18.42 -7.84 -5.94
C ASP A 46 -19.50 -7.36 -4.96
N THR A 47 -19.28 -7.52 -3.65
CA THR A 47 -20.24 -7.11 -2.62
C THR A 47 -20.26 -5.60 -2.38
N ARG A 48 -19.28 -4.86 -2.91
CA ARG A 48 -19.10 -3.42 -2.69
C ARG A 48 -20.29 -2.58 -3.20
N PRO A 49 -20.84 -2.79 -4.41
CA PRO A 49 -22.03 -2.08 -4.87
C PRO A 49 -23.26 -2.36 -4.00
N SER A 50 -23.42 -3.60 -3.53
CA SER A 50 -24.52 -4.00 -2.64
C SER A 50 -24.46 -3.26 -1.30
N HIS A 51 -23.29 -3.22 -0.66
CA HIS A 51 -23.11 -2.45 0.57
C HIS A 51 -23.31 -0.94 0.36
N ARG A 52 -22.94 -0.38 -0.79
CA ARG A 52 -23.23 1.02 -1.12
C ARG A 52 -24.72 1.30 -1.28
N ALA A 53 -25.44 0.43 -1.98
CA ALA A 53 -26.88 0.53 -2.18
C ALA A 53 -27.64 0.43 -0.84
N ALA A 54 -27.27 -0.53 0.01
CA ALA A 54 -27.83 -0.67 1.35
C ALA A 54 -27.56 0.57 2.22
N GLY A 55 -26.37 1.18 2.11
CA GLY A 55 -26.05 2.43 2.79
C GLY A 55 -26.97 3.59 2.37
N TRP A 56 -27.30 3.71 1.08
CA TRP A 56 -28.27 4.71 0.59
C TRP A 56 -29.68 4.44 1.12
N GLU A 57 -30.12 3.17 1.14
CA GLU A 57 -31.44 2.80 1.68
C GLU A 57 -31.57 3.12 3.18
N PHE A 58 -30.51 2.87 3.97
CA PHE A 58 -30.51 3.24 5.39
C PHE A 58 -30.51 4.75 5.59
N TYR A 59 -29.85 5.50 4.71
CA TYR A 59 -29.84 6.96 4.74
C TYR A 59 -31.23 7.53 4.43
N GLU A 60 -31.92 7.02 3.40
CA GLU A 60 -33.30 7.42 3.07
C GLU A 60 -34.28 7.15 4.22
N LYS A 61 -34.03 6.10 5.02
CA LYS A 61 -34.80 5.76 6.22
C LYS A 61 -34.37 6.53 7.49
N GLY A 62 -33.46 7.50 7.37
CA GLY A 62 -32.96 8.32 8.49
C GLY A 62 -32.01 7.60 9.45
N LYS A 63 -31.54 6.38 9.12
CA LYS A 63 -30.61 5.59 9.94
C LYS A 63 -29.16 5.89 9.54
N THR A 64 -28.69 7.07 9.90
CA THR A 64 -27.39 7.61 9.47
C THR A 64 -26.20 6.76 9.95
N ASP A 65 -26.23 6.23 11.16
CA ASP A 65 -25.10 5.46 11.71
C ASP A 65 -24.88 4.14 10.96
N LEU A 66 -25.97 3.46 10.62
CA LEU A 66 -25.94 2.23 9.83
C LEU A 66 -25.52 2.50 8.38
N ALA A 67 -25.96 3.63 7.80
CA ALA A 67 -25.52 4.04 6.48
C ALA A 67 -24.00 4.26 6.43
N MET A 68 -23.45 4.96 7.42
CA MET A 68 -22.01 5.23 7.54
C MET A 68 -21.20 3.93 7.72
N SER A 69 -21.67 3.01 8.56
CA SER A 69 -21.03 1.70 8.71
C SER A 69 -21.04 0.90 7.41
N ASN A 70 -22.16 0.87 6.67
CA ASN A 70 -22.26 0.14 5.40
C ASN A 70 -21.36 0.75 4.32
N TRP A 71 -21.29 2.07 4.22
CA TRP A 71 -20.36 2.73 3.31
C TRP A 71 -18.90 2.47 3.66
N ALA A 72 -18.55 2.45 4.95
CA ALA A 72 -17.20 2.08 5.39
C ALA A 72 -16.84 0.64 5.00
N SER A 73 -17.75 -0.32 5.21
CA SER A 73 -17.57 -1.73 4.83
C SER A 73 -17.56 -1.96 3.32
N SER A 74 -18.20 -1.08 2.54
CA SER A 74 -18.28 -1.21 1.08
C SER A 74 -16.96 -1.01 0.34
N GLY A 75 -15.87 -0.62 1.03
CA GLY A 75 -14.56 -0.41 0.42
C GLY A 75 -14.59 0.71 -0.62
N GLY A 76 -14.28 1.94 -0.21
CA GLY A 76 -14.49 3.14 -1.03
C GLY A 76 -13.59 3.27 -2.27
N ILE A 77 -12.53 2.48 -2.39
CA ILE A 77 -11.51 2.65 -3.45
C ILE A 77 -11.13 1.29 -4.02
N HIS A 78 -11.16 1.19 -5.35
CA HIS A 78 -10.63 0.03 -6.04
C HIS A 78 -9.09 0.01 -5.88
N PRO A 79 -8.47 -1.06 -5.36
CA PRO A 79 -7.02 -1.08 -5.11
C PRO A 79 -6.16 -0.74 -6.34
N ALA A 80 -6.63 -1.10 -7.55
CA ALA A 80 -5.92 -0.75 -8.78
C ALA A 80 -5.86 0.76 -9.03
N ASP A 81 -6.95 1.49 -8.75
CA ASP A 81 -7.01 2.95 -8.94
C ASP A 81 -6.10 3.66 -7.94
N LEU A 82 -6.05 3.14 -6.70
CA LEU A 82 -5.12 3.63 -5.68
C LEU A 82 -3.67 3.44 -6.12
N LEU A 83 -3.31 2.23 -6.58
CA LEU A 83 -1.93 1.92 -7.00
C LEU A 83 -1.49 2.78 -8.19
N ASN A 84 -2.36 3.01 -9.18
CA ASN A 84 -2.04 3.87 -10.32
C ASN A 84 -1.73 5.31 -9.86
N CYS A 85 -2.49 5.82 -8.89
CA CYS A 85 -2.23 7.15 -8.33
C CYS A 85 -0.92 7.20 -7.55
N VAL A 86 -0.63 6.18 -6.73
CA VAL A 86 0.64 6.07 -6.01
C VAL A 86 1.80 6.05 -7.00
N PHE A 87 1.72 5.25 -8.06
CA PHE A 87 2.79 5.16 -9.07
C PHE A 87 3.02 6.48 -9.79
N HIS A 88 1.95 7.20 -10.10
CA HIS A 88 2.04 8.53 -10.69
C HIS A 88 2.77 9.50 -9.76
N ILE A 89 2.40 9.54 -8.47
CA ILE A 89 3.06 10.40 -7.47
C ILE A 89 4.54 10.04 -7.31
N LEU A 90 4.88 8.75 -7.23
CA LEU A 90 6.27 8.29 -7.13
C LEU A 90 7.09 8.69 -8.36
N HIS A 91 6.53 8.52 -9.55
CA HIS A 91 7.18 8.90 -10.81
C HIS A 91 7.43 10.42 -10.88
N GLU A 92 6.46 11.25 -10.53
CA GLU A 92 6.61 12.72 -10.49
C GLU A 92 7.70 13.16 -9.50
N ASN A 93 7.89 12.43 -8.41
CA ASN A 93 8.92 12.69 -7.41
C ASN A 93 10.28 12.04 -7.74
N ASN A 94 10.44 11.43 -8.91
CA ASN A 94 11.65 10.71 -9.34
C ASN A 94 12.08 9.61 -8.34
N VAL A 95 11.11 8.90 -7.77
CA VAL A 95 11.36 7.79 -6.86
C VAL A 95 11.23 6.48 -7.62
N GLU A 96 12.25 5.64 -7.51
CA GLU A 96 12.26 4.34 -8.15
C GLU A 96 11.25 3.38 -7.51
N PHE A 97 10.52 2.68 -8.36
CA PHE A 97 9.64 1.61 -7.93
C PHE A 97 9.60 0.50 -8.98
N ILE A 98 9.31 -0.71 -8.50
CA ILE A 98 9.11 -1.87 -9.36
C ILE A 98 7.87 -2.65 -8.93
N ARG A 99 7.27 -3.35 -9.88
CA ARG A 99 6.28 -4.38 -9.60
C ARG A 99 6.97 -5.74 -9.67
N ALA A 100 6.98 -6.47 -8.57
CA ALA A 100 7.50 -7.83 -8.51
C ALA A 100 6.73 -8.73 -9.50
N PRO A 101 7.34 -9.81 -10.02
CA PRO A 101 6.61 -10.76 -10.85
C PRO A 101 5.48 -11.45 -10.07
N TYR A 102 5.75 -11.75 -8.79
CA TYR A 102 4.81 -12.39 -7.86
C TYR A 102 4.88 -11.72 -6.48
N SER A 103 5.60 -12.30 -5.53
CA SER A 103 5.72 -11.77 -4.17
C SER A 103 6.70 -10.60 -4.08
N ALA A 104 6.27 -9.50 -3.44
CA ALA A 104 7.15 -8.37 -3.11
C ALA A 104 8.26 -8.79 -2.14
N TRP A 105 7.99 -9.68 -1.19
CA TRP A 105 8.98 -10.18 -0.23
C TRP A 105 10.12 -10.94 -0.91
N ALA A 106 9.79 -11.81 -1.86
CA ALA A 106 10.79 -12.55 -2.63
C ALA A 106 11.65 -11.62 -3.49
N GLN A 107 11.02 -10.60 -4.09
CA GLN A 107 11.73 -9.60 -4.89
C GLN A 107 12.67 -8.74 -4.04
N LEU A 108 12.25 -8.32 -2.85
CA LEU A 108 13.10 -7.60 -1.91
C LEU A 108 14.29 -8.45 -1.45
N ALA A 109 14.06 -9.72 -1.12
CA ALA A 109 15.11 -10.67 -0.79
C ALA A 109 16.12 -10.83 -1.94
N TYR A 110 15.61 -10.95 -3.18
CA TYR A 110 16.47 -11.01 -4.36
C TYR A 110 17.32 -9.74 -4.52
N MET A 111 16.73 -8.56 -4.38
CA MET A 111 17.46 -7.29 -4.50
C MET A 111 18.57 -7.14 -3.45
N TYR A 112 18.31 -7.65 -2.24
CA TYR A 112 19.27 -7.65 -1.13
C TYR A 112 20.44 -8.61 -1.37
N THR A 113 20.13 -9.85 -1.76
CA THR A 113 21.11 -10.93 -1.94
C THR A 113 21.86 -10.88 -3.27
N HIS A 114 21.42 -10.04 -4.21
CA HIS A 114 22.04 -9.95 -5.53
C HIS A 114 23.53 -9.58 -5.42
N PRO A 115 24.45 -10.16 -6.24
CA PRO A 115 25.88 -9.89 -6.13
C PRO A 115 26.30 -8.42 -6.27
N LYS A 116 25.48 -7.60 -6.95
CA LYS A 116 25.71 -6.15 -7.08
C LYS A 116 25.15 -5.33 -5.92
N GLN A 117 24.52 -5.99 -4.94
CA GLN A 117 23.85 -5.39 -3.78
C GLN A 117 23.00 -4.18 -4.16
N LEU A 118 21.81 -4.43 -4.70
CA LEU A 118 20.94 -3.37 -5.20
C LEU A 118 20.37 -2.50 -4.07
N VAL A 119 20.24 -3.07 -2.86
CA VAL A 119 19.74 -2.39 -1.66
C VAL A 119 20.57 -2.74 -0.43
N ASN A 120 20.68 -1.80 0.51
CA ASN A 120 21.48 -1.96 1.73
C ASN A 120 20.71 -2.56 2.91
N ALA A 121 19.39 -2.41 2.93
CA ALA A 121 18.48 -2.94 3.94
C ALA A 121 17.08 -3.09 3.33
N VAL A 122 16.25 -3.92 3.95
CA VAL A 122 14.88 -4.18 3.49
C VAL A 122 13.88 -3.77 4.57
N TYR A 123 12.86 -3.01 4.20
CA TYR A 123 11.72 -2.68 5.05
C TYR A 123 10.51 -3.55 4.68
N GLY A 124 9.87 -4.19 5.66
CA GLY A 124 8.69 -5.00 5.41
C GLY A 124 8.21 -5.82 6.61
N GLY A 125 7.25 -6.72 6.35
CA GLY A 125 6.65 -7.60 7.35
C GLY A 125 7.56 -8.78 7.76
N SER A 126 7.17 -9.49 8.83
CA SER A 126 7.89 -10.64 9.39
C SER A 126 8.13 -11.78 8.40
N GLU A 127 7.38 -11.83 7.30
CA GLU A 127 7.56 -12.78 6.20
C GLU A 127 8.95 -12.70 5.57
N LEU A 128 9.63 -11.55 5.68
CA LEU A 128 11.02 -11.39 5.23
C LEU A 128 12.01 -12.24 6.04
N LEU A 129 11.69 -12.60 7.28
CA LEU A 129 12.54 -13.47 8.11
C LEU A 129 12.63 -14.91 7.57
N MET A 130 11.75 -15.29 6.64
CA MET A 130 11.84 -16.57 5.94
C MET A 130 12.95 -16.59 4.88
N TRP A 131 13.59 -15.46 4.62
CA TRP A 131 14.62 -15.27 3.61
C TRP A 131 15.97 -14.97 4.27
N ASP A 132 17.05 -15.16 3.51
CA ASP A 132 18.43 -14.89 3.97
C ASP A 132 18.74 -13.38 3.94
N ILE A 133 18.15 -12.64 4.88
CA ILE A 133 18.29 -11.19 5.03
C ILE A 133 18.72 -10.89 6.47
N ASP A 134 19.91 -10.34 6.65
CA ASP A 134 20.44 -9.91 7.95
C ASP A 134 20.05 -8.47 8.33
N LYS A 135 19.72 -7.62 7.35
CA LYS A 135 19.37 -6.21 7.57
C LYS A 135 17.92 -5.91 7.24
N MET A 136 17.06 -6.12 8.24
CA MET A 136 15.63 -5.84 8.16
C MET A 136 15.25 -4.64 9.04
N ILE A 137 14.47 -3.72 8.46
CA ILE A 137 13.85 -2.61 9.16
C ILE A 137 12.40 -3.01 9.49
N THR A 138 12.01 -2.96 10.76
CA THR A 138 10.67 -3.34 11.22
C THR A 138 9.73 -2.14 11.39
N SER A 139 10.27 -0.97 11.67
CA SER A 139 9.53 0.29 11.81
C SER A 139 10.41 1.47 11.44
N ILE A 140 9.80 2.51 10.91
CA ILE A 140 10.45 3.79 10.59
C ILE A 140 9.62 4.87 11.25
N ASP A 141 10.27 5.70 12.07
CA ASP A 141 9.68 6.90 12.65
C ASP A 141 10.56 8.10 12.29
N PHE A 142 9.95 9.08 11.64
CA PHE A 142 10.60 10.33 11.24
C PHE A 142 10.28 11.48 12.19
N GLU A 143 9.40 11.28 13.17
CA GLU A 143 9.13 12.28 14.20
C GLU A 143 10.35 12.34 15.12
N VAL A 144 10.96 13.53 15.20
CA VAL A 144 11.98 13.79 16.22
C VAL A 144 11.24 13.80 17.55
N LYS A 145 11.44 12.77 18.37
CA LYS A 145 11.07 12.87 19.79
C LYS A 145 11.92 13.98 20.39
N ASP A 146 11.33 15.15 20.58
CA ASP A 146 11.89 16.17 21.47
C ASP A 146 12.20 15.47 22.80
N LYS A 147 13.50 15.36 23.10
CA LYS A 147 13.96 14.87 24.39
C LYS A 147 13.62 15.93 25.41
N ASN A 148 12.50 15.75 26.12
CA ASN A 148 12.28 16.35 27.43
C ASN A 148 13.27 15.76 28.45
#